data_AF-A0A1H7LBQ5-F1
#
_entry.id   AF-A0A1H7LBQ5-F1
#
_cell.length_a   1.000
_cell.length_b   1.000
_cell.length_c   1.000
_cell.angle_alpha   90.00
_cell.angle_beta   90.00
_cell.angle_gamma   90.00
#
_symmetry.space_group_name_H-M   'P 1'
#
loop_
_entity.id
_entity.type
_entity.pdbx_description
1 polymer ?
#
loop_
_entity_poly.entity_id
_entity_poly.type
_entity_poly.pdbx_seq_one_letter_code
_entity_poly.pdbx_strand_id
1 'polypeptide(L)'
;MNDDRKIDDQTLEILLERLRRAATAVEYEYAENDRRLTWFLVFQAFLFQAYATALQTLGSAADSASPTLKALFSHTHYFVWVICMVGIVTAGVTVVGTFAGMHAAAELKRTREQQIEAEASQFGIEKMGFGVDTCRHWLGLLPTLVFPSLLLICWLGLLVRALASKVADSA
;
A
#
# COMPACT_ATOMS: atom_id res chain seq x y z
N MET A 1 -16.54 25.42 47.25
CA MET A 1 -17.67 24.49 47.08
C MET A 1 -17.27 23.60 45.90
N ASN A 2 -16.46 22.57 46.18
CA ASN A 2 -16.00 21.62 45.16
C ASN A 2 -17.11 20.59 45.02
N ASP A 3 -17.83 20.68 43.92
CA ASP A 3 -18.80 19.69 43.47
C ASP A 3 -17.99 18.51 42.93
N ASP A 4 -17.59 17.59 43.82
CA ASP A 4 -17.02 16.28 43.50
C ASP A 4 -18.08 15.47 42.75
N ARG A 5 -18.29 15.79 41.47
CA ARG A 5 -19.06 14.96 40.55
C ARG A 5 -18.27 13.70 40.33
N LYS A 6 -18.50 12.70 41.20
CA LYS A 6 -18.18 11.31 40.92
C LYS A 6 -18.75 11.01 39.53
N ILE A 7 -17.86 10.83 38.57
CA ILE A 7 -18.23 10.29 37.25
C ILE A 7 -18.95 8.98 37.55
N ASP A 8 -20.21 8.91 37.14
CA ASP A 8 -21.05 7.73 37.35
C ASP A 8 -20.38 6.52 36.66
N ASP A 9 -20.25 5.40 37.36
CA ASP A 9 -19.51 4.21 36.88
C ASP A 9 -20.07 3.74 35.53
N GLN A 10 -21.38 3.91 35.29
CA GLN A 10 -22.00 3.64 33.99
C GLN A 10 -21.47 4.54 32.85
N THR A 11 -21.21 5.81 33.14
CA THR A 11 -20.70 6.76 32.14
C THR A 11 -19.26 6.42 31.75
N LEU A 12 -18.46 6.00 32.75
CA LEU A 12 -17.11 5.52 32.53
C LEU A 12 -17.08 4.24 31.67
N GLU A 13 -17.96 3.27 31.96
CA GLU A 13 -18.08 2.04 31.15
C GLU A 13 -18.47 2.33 29.70
N ILE A 14 -19.41 3.24 29.45
CA ILE A 14 -19.83 3.61 28.08
C ILE A 14 -18.68 4.26 27.31
N LEU A 15 -17.91 5.16 27.96
CA LEU A 15 -16.75 5.80 27.35
C LEU A 15 -15.66 4.79 26.98
N LEU A 16 -15.35 3.87 27.89
CA LEU A 16 -14.37 2.81 27.65
C LEU A 16 -14.79 1.89 26.51
N GLU A 17 -16.07 1.52 26.44
CA GLU A 17 -16.61 0.70 25.36
C GLU A 17 -16.54 1.40 24.00
N ARG A 18 -16.84 2.71 23.95
CA ARG A 18 -16.68 3.51 22.72
C ARG A 18 -15.23 3.61 22.29
N LEU A 19 -14.32 3.85 23.23
CA LEU A 19 -12.87 3.88 22.98
C LEU A 19 -12.36 2.54 22.46
N ARG A 20 -12.85 1.43 23.03
CA ARG A 20 -12.49 0.08 22.60
C ARG A 20 -12.96 -0.20 21.17
N ARG A 21 -14.21 0.13 20.84
CA ARG A 21 -14.73 -0.02 19.46
C ARG A 21 -13.95 0.81 18.46
N ALA A 22 -13.61 2.05 18.80
CA ALA A 22 -12.80 2.91 17.95
C ALA A 22 -11.37 2.37 17.76
N ALA A 23 -10.76 1.81 18.82
CA ALA A 23 -9.45 1.16 18.71
C ALA A 23 -9.51 -0.07 17.80
N THR A 24 -10.53 -0.93 17.96
CA THR A 24 -10.73 -2.11 17.11
C THR A 24 -10.98 -1.74 15.64
N ALA A 25 -11.73 -0.67 15.37
CA ALA A 25 -11.95 -0.18 14.00
C ALA A 25 -10.63 0.24 13.33
N VAL A 26 -9.77 0.95 14.07
CA VAL A 26 -8.45 1.36 13.57
C VAL A 26 -7.53 0.15 13.32
N GLU A 27 -7.50 -0.81 14.23
CA GLU A 27 -6.75 -2.07 14.05
C GLU A 27 -7.22 -2.84 12.81
N TYR A 28 -8.53 -2.90 12.58
CA TYR A 28 -9.11 -3.57 11.41
C TYR A 28 -8.68 -2.91 10.09
N GLU A 29 -8.68 -1.57 10.02
CA GLU A 29 -8.21 -0.84 8.84
C GLU A 29 -6.72 -1.10 8.55
N TYR A 30 -5.87 -1.14 9.58
CA TYR A 30 -4.45 -1.48 9.41
C TYR A 30 -4.27 -2.92 8.93
N ALA A 31 -4.98 -3.88 9.53
CA ALA A 31 -4.90 -5.29 9.15
C ALA A 31 -5.37 -5.53 7.71
N GLU A 32 -6.45 -4.88 7.29
CA GLU A 32 -6.96 -4.97 5.92
C GLU A 32 -5.99 -4.32 4.92
N ASN A 33 -5.35 -3.21 5.27
CA ASN A 33 -4.32 -2.59 4.42
C ASN A 33 -3.10 -3.52 4.26
N ASP A 34 -2.65 -4.16 5.34
CA ASP A 34 -1.56 -5.14 5.31
C ASP A 34 -1.90 -6.37 4.44
N ARG A 35 -3.15 -6.85 4.52
CA ARG A 35 -3.65 -7.93 3.67
C ARG A 35 -3.64 -7.54 2.19
N ARG A 36 -4.08 -6.32 1.86
CA ARG A 36 -4.06 -5.79 0.48
C ARG A 36 -2.63 -5.67 -0.06
N LEU A 37 -1.69 -5.19 0.76
CA LEU A 37 -0.28 -5.11 0.40
C LEU A 37 0.34 -6.48 0.19
N THR A 38 0.01 -7.45 1.04
CA THR A 38 0.47 -8.84 0.88
C THR A 38 -0.01 -9.42 -0.45
N TRP A 39 -1.30 -9.28 -0.77
CA TRP A 39 -1.84 -9.72 -2.07
C TRP A 39 -1.18 -9.03 -3.24
N PHE A 40 -0.93 -7.72 -3.12
CA PHE A 40 -0.20 -6.96 -4.12
C PHE A 40 1.22 -7.51 -4.31
N LEU A 41 1.99 -7.73 -3.25
CA LEU A 41 3.36 -8.24 -3.35
C LEU A 41 3.40 -9.62 -4.01
N VAL A 42 2.47 -10.51 -3.67
CA VAL A 42 2.34 -11.83 -4.31
C VAL A 42 2.04 -11.68 -5.80
N PHE A 43 1.09 -10.81 -6.16
CA PHE A 43 0.76 -10.54 -7.56
C PHE A 43 1.95 -9.97 -8.34
N GLN A 44 2.72 -9.05 -7.73
CA GLN A 44 3.93 -8.49 -8.33
C GLN A 44 5.00 -9.56 -8.55
N ALA A 45 5.20 -10.48 -7.60
CA ALA A 45 6.12 -11.59 -7.76
C ALA A 45 5.76 -12.47 -8.97
N PHE A 46 4.46 -12.75 -9.17
CA PHE A 46 3.99 -13.47 -10.37
C PHE A 46 4.28 -12.70 -11.66
N LEU A 47 4.07 -11.39 -11.68
CA LEU A 47 4.38 -10.57 -12.86
C LEU A 47 5.88 -10.54 -13.17
N PHE A 48 6.75 -10.43 -12.16
CA PHE A 48 8.20 -10.48 -12.36
C PHE A 48 8.65 -11.85 -12.86
N GLN A 49 8.08 -12.93 -12.33
CA GLN A 49 8.36 -14.28 -12.82
C GLN A 49 7.93 -14.44 -14.29
N ALA A 50 6.72 -13.98 -14.63
CA ALA A 50 6.22 -14.02 -16.00
C ALA A 50 7.10 -13.19 -16.96
N TYR A 51 7.55 -12.01 -16.51
CA TYR A 51 8.48 -11.16 -17.25
C TYR A 51 9.82 -11.86 -17.49
N ALA A 52 10.40 -12.47 -16.44
CA ALA A 52 11.67 -13.19 -16.55
C ALA A 52 11.57 -14.39 -17.51
N THR A 53 10.49 -15.17 -17.45
CA THR A 53 10.24 -16.28 -18.37
C THR A 53 10.06 -15.79 -19.81
N ALA A 54 9.35 -14.68 -20.02
CA ALA A 54 9.19 -14.09 -21.35
C ALA A 54 10.53 -13.62 -21.94
N LEU A 55 11.41 -13.01 -21.13
CA LEU A 55 12.75 -12.63 -21.56
C LEU A 55 13.64 -13.83 -21.88
N GLN A 56 13.60 -14.90 -21.08
CA GLN A 56 14.35 -16.12 -21.36
C GLN A 56 13.92 -16.73 -22.70
N THR A 57 12.60 -16.75 -22.96
CA THR A 57 12.04 -17.24 -24.22
C THR A 57 12.49 -16.39 -25.41
N LEU A 58 12.54 -15.06 -25.27
CA LEU A 58 13.07 -14.16 -26.30
C LEU A 58 14.54 -14.42 -26.59
N GLY A 59 15.37 -14.62 -25.56
CA GLY A 59 16.79 -14.96 -25.71
C GLY A 59 16.98 -16.26 -26.48
N SER A 60 16.28 -17.33 -26.11
CA SER A 60 16.37 -18.63 -26.79
C SER A 60 15.84 -18.59 -28.23
N ALA A 61 14.84 -17.75 -28.51
CA ALA A 61 14.28 -17.58 -29.85
C ALA A 61 15.18 -16.76 -30.78
N ALA A 62 15.96 -15.80 -30.24
CA ALA A 62 16.91 -15.01 -31.02
C ALA A 62 18.06 -15.86 -31.60
N ASP A 63 18.53 -16.85 -30.83
CA ASP A 63 19.61 -17.76 -31.25
C ASP A 63 19.14 -18.89 -32.19
N SER A 64 17.82 -19.02 -32.40
CA SER A 64 17.23 -20.13 -33.12
C SER A 64 16.92 -19.81 -34.59
N ALA A 65 17.41 -20.64 -35.53
CA ALA A 65 17.13 -20.50 -36.96
C ALA A 65 15.70 -20.93 -37.39
N SER A 66 14.87 -21.39 -36.46
CA SER A 66 13.54 -21.97 -36.77
C SER A 66 12.48 -20.90 -37.05
N PRO A 67 11.72 -21.00 -38.16
CA PRO A 67 10.66 -20.04 -38.51
C PRO A 67 9.48 -20.05 -37.52
N THR A 68 9.20 -21.19 -36.87
CA THR A 68 8.14 -21.30 -35.85
C THR A 68 8.50 -20.53 -34.58
N LEU A 69 9.79 -20.46 -34.24
CA LEU A 69 10.31 -19.68 -33.11
C LEU A 69 10.29 -18.17 -33.38
N LYS A 70 10.46 -17.75 -34.65
CA LYS A 70 10.32 -16.34 -35.05
C LYS A 70 8.89 -15.81 -34.90
N ALA A 71 7.86 -16.62 -35.15
CA ALA A 71 6.48 -16.22 -34.90
C ALA A 71 6.21 -16.04 -33.38
N LEU A 72 6.76 -16.93 -32.55
CA LEU A 72 6.73 -16.78 -31.08
C LEU A 72 7.41 -15.50 -30.60
N PHE A 73 8.46 -15.05 -31.29
CA PHE A 73 9.22 -13.85 -30.93
C PHE A 73 8.36 -12.58 -30.92
N SER A 74 7.51 -12.39 -31.94
CA SER A 74 6.63 -11.23 -32.03
C SER A 74 5.59 -11.21 -30.90
N HIS A 75 4.92 -12.35 -30.66
CA HIS A 75 3.94 -12.47 -29.57
C HIS A 75 4.56 -12.28 -28.19
N THR A 76 5.77 -12.79 -27.98
CA THR A 76 6.48 -12.66 -26.69
C THR A 76 6.87 -11.21 -26.43
N HIS A 77 7.24 -10.44 -27.46
CA HIS A 77 7.47 -8.99 -27.32
C HIS A 77 6.22 -8.22 -26.89
N TYR A 78 5.06 -8.51 -27.50
CA TYR A 78 3.79 -7.91 -27.07
C TYR A 78 3.44 -8.32 -25.65
N PHE A 79 3.68 -9.58 -25.28
CA PHE A 79 3.42 -10.07 -23.94
C PHE A 79 4.28 -9.36 -22.87
N VAL A 80 5.57 -9.13 -23.13
CA VAL A 80 6.45 -8.33 -22.26
C VAL A 80 5.88 -6.93 -22.04
N TRP A 81 5.41 -6.28 -23.10
CA TRP A 81 4.78 -4.97 -23.02
C TRP A 81 3.51 -4.96 -22.16
N VAL A 82 2.65 -5.95 -22.36
CA VAL A 82 1.42 -6.11 -21.55
C VAL A 82 1.76 -6.33 -20.08
N ILE A 83 2.74 -7.18 -19.77
CA ILE A 83 3.19 -7.41 -18.38
C ILE A 83 3.68 -6.11 -17.75
N CYS A 84 4.53 -5.34 -18.44
CA CYS A 84 5.01 -4.06 -17.93
C CYS A 84 3.85 -3.08 -17.67
N MET A 85 2.88 -2.97 -18.58
CA MET A 85 1.73 -2.08 -18.40
C MET A 85 0.85 -2.52 -17.23
N VAL A 86 0.57 -3.82 -17.08
CA VAL A 86 -0.17 -4.36 -15.94
C VAL A 86 0.59 -4.11 -14.64
N GLY A 87 1.91 -4.29 -14.63
CA GLY A 87 2.79 -3.97 -13.50
C GLY A 87 2.70 -2.50 -13.08
N ILE A 88 2.79 -1.57 -14.03
CA ILE A 88 2.67 -0.12 -13.78
C ILE A 88 1.29 0.23 -13.23
N VAL A 89 0.21 -0.25 -13.86
CA VAL A 89 -1.15 0.08 -13.44
C VAL A 89 -1.41 -0.45 -12.03
N THR A 90 -1.06 -1.71 -11.77
CA THR A 90 -1.28 -2.31 -10.45
C THR A 90 -0.41 -1.66 -9.37
N ALA A 91 0.85 -1.33 -9.66
CA ALA A 91 1.70 -0.59 -8.72
C ALA A 91 1.16 0.83 -8.46
N GLY A 92 0.70 1.54 -9.49
CA GLY A 92 0.11 2.87 -9.37
C GLY A 92 -1.17 2.87 -8.55
N VAL A 93 -2.08 1.92 -8.80
CA VAL A 93 -3.31 1.75 -8.01
C VAL A 93 -2.98 1.45 -6.55
N THR A 94 -1.99 0.60 -6.29
CA THR A 94 -1.56 0.31 -4.91
C THR A 94 -0.96 1.52 -4.23
N VAL A 95 -0.11 2.32 -4.91
CA VAL A 95 0.42 3.57 -4.33
C VAL A 95 -0.73 4.49 -3.92
N VAL A 96 -1.67 4.76 -4.83
CA VAL A 96 -2.84 5.61 -4.54
C VAL A 96 -3.70 5.03 -3.41
N GLY A 97 -3.93 3.71 -3.42
CA GLY A 97 -4.69 3.00 -2.40
C GLY A 97 -4.03 3.08 -1.02
N THR A 98 -2.72 2.91 -0.93
CA THR A 98 -1.96 3.06 0.31
C THR A 98 -2.04 4.49 0.83
N PHE A 99 -1.86 5.50 -0.02
CA PHE A 99 -1.99 6.91 0.37
C PHE A 99 -3.39 7.23 0.87
N ALA A 100 -4.43 6.75 0.18
CA ALA A 100 -5.81 6.92 0.58
C ALA A 100 -6.10 6.23 1.93
N GLY A 101 -5.60 5.00 2.14
CA GLY A 101 -5.75 4.26 3.39
C GLY A 101 -5.05 4.93 4.56
N MET A 102 -3.83 5.43 4.36
CA MET A 102 -3.11 6.20 5.37
C MET A 102 -3.84 7.49 5.74
N HIS A 103 -4.38 8.21 4.74
CA HIS A 103 -5.17 9.41 4.99
C HIS A 103 -6.45 9.10 5.76
N ALA A 104 -7.17 8.03 5.39
CA ALA A 104 -8.38 7.60 6.09
C ALA A 104 -8.09 7.23 7.55
N ALA A 105 -7.02 6.47 7.80
CA ALA A 105 -6.60 6.10 9.15
C ALA A 105 -6.18 7.33 9.98
N ALA A 106 -5.48 8.29 9.37
CA ALA A 106 -5.09 9.55 10.02
C ALA A 106 -6.32 10.41 10.35
N GLU A 107 -7.30 10.49 9.46
CA GLU A 107 -8.53 11.25 9.67
C GLU A 107 -9.44 10.61 10.75
N LEU A 108 -9.53 9.28 10.76
CA LEU A 108 -10.21 8.53 11.82
C LEU A 108 -9.54 8.77 13.18
N LYS A 109 -8.20 8.75 13.21
CA LYS A 109 -7.42 9.05 14.42
C LYS A 109 -7.65 10.50 14.89
N ARG A 110 -7.63 11.47 13.99
CA ARG A 110 -7.88 12.89 14.29
C ARG A 110 -9.29 13.11 14.83
N THR A 111 -10.29 12.53 14.17
CA THR A 111 -11.70 12.60 14.60
C THR A 111 -11.86 11.99 16.00
N ARG A 112 -11.20 10.85 16.25
CA ARG A 112 -11.18 10.21 17.57
C ARG A 112 -10.53 11.11 18.62
N GLU A 113 -9.37 11.67 18.34
CA GLU A 113 -8.67 12.58 19.28
C GLU A 113 -9.53 13.80 19.61
N GLN A 114 -10.22 14.38 18.63
CA GLN A 114 -11.13 15.51 18.83
C GLN A 114 -12.37 15.14 19.66
N GLN A 115 -12.97 13.96 19.43
CA GLN A 115 -14.12 13.49 20.23
C GLN A 115 -13.72 13.21 21.67
N ILE A 116 -12.58 12.54 21.88
CA ILE A 116 -12.03 12.28 23.22
C ILE A 116 -11.69 13.59 23.92
N GLU A 117 -11.14 14.57 23.21
CA GLU A 117 -10.83 15.89 23.76
C GLU A 117 -12.09 16.66 24.15
N ALA A 118 -13.12 16.65 23.31
CA ALA A 118 -14.41 17.27 23.62
C ALA A 118 -15.07 16.62 24.85
N GLU A 119 -15.05 15.28 24.94
CA GLU A 119 -15.61 14.55 26.08
C GLU A 119 -14.74 14.74 27.35
N ALA A 120 -13.41 14.61 27.27
CA ALA A 120 -12.51 14.77 28.43
C ALA A 120 -12.52 16.19 29.01
N SER A 121 -12.67 17.21 28.18
CA SER A 121 -12.81 18.61 28.64
C SER A 121 -14.12 18.84 29.40
N GLN A 122 -15.20 18.11 29.08
CA GLN A 122 -16.44 18.15 29.85
C GLN A 122 -16.30 17.51 31.24
N PHE A 123 -15.36 16.57 31.41
CA PHE A 123 -15.12 15.88 32.67
C PHE A 123 -13.90 16.40 33.45
N GLY A 124 -13.24 17.47 32.98
CA GLY A 124 -12.10 18.08 33.67
C GLY A 124 -10.84 17.21 33.73
N ILE A 125 -10.70 16.20 32.86
CA ILE A 125 -9.55 15.28 32.84
C ILE A 125 -8.42 15.93 32.04
N GLU A 126 -7.34 16.33 32.71
CA GLU A 126 -6.14 16.89 32.06
C GLU A 126 -5.41 15.81 31.26
N LYS A 127 -5.08 16.14 30.01
CA LYS A 127 -4.51 15.25 28.99
C LYS A 127 -3.07 14.83 29.30
N MET A 128 -2.85 13.89 30.22
CA MET A 128 -1.54 13.24 30.34
C MET A 128 -1.51 11.99 29.44
N GLY A 129 -0.88 12.09 28.27
CA GLY A 129 -0.23 10.92 27.64
C GLY A 129 -0.88 10.26 26.43
N PHE A 130 -1.83 10.87 25.73
CA PHE A 130 -2.41 10.28 24.50
C PHE A 130 -1.53 10.42 23.24
N GLY A 131 -0.32 10.98 23.36
CA GLY A 131 0.61 11.14 22.25
C GLY A 131 1.30 9.82 21.90
N VAL A 132 0.81 9.12 20.88
CA VAL A 132 1.61 8.09 20.20
C VAL A 132 2.83 8.78 19.58
N ASP A 133 4.04 8.33 19.91
CA ASP A 133 5.30 8.85 19.34
C ASP A 133 5.20 8.96 17.81
N THR A 134 5.03 10.18 17.32
CA THR A 134 4.79 10.48 15.90
C THR A 134 5.91 9.91 15.03
N CYS A 135 7.16 9.96 15.51
CA CYS A 135 8.32 9.45 14.80
C CYS A 135 8.31 7.91 14.64
N ARG A 136 8.00 7.16 15.71
CA ARG A 136 7.90 5.69 15.65
C ARG A 136 6.74 5.23 14.77
N HIS A 137 5.63 5.96 14.78
CA HIS A 137 4.48 5.69 13.92
C HIS A 137 4.83 5.85 12.44
N TRP A 138 5.53 6.93 12.07
CA TRP A 138 5.97 7.16 10.69
C TRP A 138 7.02 6.14 10.22
N LEU A 139 7.95 5.75 11.09
CA LEU A 139 8.94 4.71 10.79
C LEU A 139 8.27 3.35 10.52
N GLY A 140 7.21 3.00 11.25
CA GLY A 140 6.45 1.76 11.02
C GLY A 140 5.67 1.74 9.70
N LEU A 141 5.29 2.92 9.17
CA LEU A 141 4.55 3.07 7.91
C LEU A 141 5.46 3.18 6.68
N LEU A 142 6.78 3.34 6.90
CA LEU A 142 7.74 3.58 5.84
C LEU A 142 7.81 2.44 4.81
N PRO A 143 7.84 1.14 5.19
CA PRO A 143 7.82 0.03 4.23
C PRO A 143 6.58 0.07 3.34
N THR A 144 5.41 0.32 3.93
CA THR A 144 4.10 0.38 3.29
C THR A 144 4.08 1.38 2.13
N LEU A 145 4.80 2.50 2.27
CA LEU A 145 4.87 3.57 1.27
C LEU A 145 6.02 3.37 0.27
N VAL A 146 7.17 2.91 0.75
CA VAL A 146 8.38 2.75 -0.07
C VAL A 146 8.26 1.57 -1.03
N PHE A 147 7.76 0.41 -0.59
CA PHE A 147 7.74 -0.80 -1.42
C PHE A 147 6.90 -0.64 -2.70
N PRO A 148 5.64 -0.18 -2.67
CA PRO A 148 4.85 0.04 -3.88
C PRO A 148 5.50 1.06 -4.82
N SER A 149 6.09 2.12 -4.26
CA SER A 149 6.78 3.17 -5.02
C SER A 149 8.03 2.63 -5.74
N LEU A 150 8.84 1.82 -5.05
CA LEU A 150 10.00 1.16 -5.64
C LEU A 150 9.60 0.20 -6.77
N LEU A 151 8.52 -0.55 -6.59
CA LEU A 151 8.00 -1.45 -7.62
C LEU A 151 7.51 -0.68 -8.85
N LEU A 152 6.83 0.46 -8.64
CA LEU A 152 6.43 1.35 -9.74
C LEU A 152 7.64 1.88 -10.50
N ILE A 153 8.67 2.36 -9.79
CA ILE A 153 9.93 2.82 -10.40
C ILE A 153 10.60 1.69 -11.18
N CYS A 154 10.60 0.47 -10.64
CA CYS A 154 11.16 -0.69 -11.30
C CYS A 154 10.43 -0.98 -12.62
N TRP A 155 9.10 -1.03 -12.62
CA TRP A 155 8.31 -1.26 -13.83
C TRP A 155 8.47 -0.16 -14.88
N LEU A 156 8.54 1.10 -14.46
CA LEU A 156 8.83 2.21 -15.36
C LEU A 156 10.22 2.05 -15.99
N GLY A 157 11.23 1.66 -15.20
CA GLY A 157 12.57 1.37 -15.70
C GLY A 157 12.59 0.22 -16.71
N LEU A 158 11.85 -0.86 -16.46
CA LEU A 158 11.70 -1.97 -17.39
C LEU A 158 10.99 -1.55 -18.68
N LEU A 159 9.95 -0.71 -18.59
CA LEU A 159 9.24 -0.17 -19.75
C LEU A 159 10.15 0.72 -20.61
N VAL A 160 10.92 1.62 -20.00
CA VAL A 160 11.88 2.49 -20.69
C VAL A 160 12.94 1.64 -21.39
N ARG A 161 13.45 0.60 -20.74
CA ARG A 161 14.38 -0.35 -21.35
C ARG A 161 13.76 -1.06 -22.56
N ALA A 162 12.53 -1.53 -22.44
CA ALA A 162 11.83 -2.20 -23.54
C ALA A 162 11.58 -1.25 -24.73
N LEU A 163 11.22 0.01 -24.46
CA LEU A 163 11.11 1.07 -25.46
C LEU A 163 12.43 1.33 -26.17
N ALA A 164 13.51 1.50 -25.42
CA ALA A 164 14.84 1.77 -25.96
C ALA A 164 15.31 0.63 -26.89
N SER A 165 15.09 -0.64 -26.51
CA SER A 165 15.44 -1.77 -27.38
C SER A 165 14.65 -1.76 -28.70
N LYS A 166 13.35 -1.44 -28.66
CA LYS A 166 12.50 -1.33 -29.84
C LYS A 166 12.95 -0.23 -30.80
N VAL A 167 13.38 0.91 -30.27
CA VAL A 167 13.90 2.03 -31.09
C VAL A 167 15.20 1.62 -31.77
N ALA A 168 16.10 0.95 -31.04
CA ALA A 168 17.37 0.47 -31.59
C ALA A 168 17.19 -0.54 -32.74
N ASP A 169 16.20 -1.44 -32.63
CA ASP A 169 15.89 -2.43 -33.67
C ASP A 169 15.23 -1.83 -34.93
N SER A 170 14.80 -0.57 -34.88
CA SER A 170 14.09 0.12 -35.97
C SER A 170 14.95 1.15 -36.74
N ALA A 171 16.17 1.42 -36.27
CA ALA A 171 17.13 2.36 -36.87
C ALA A 171 18.17 1.61 -37.71
#